data_AF-A0A3M1LFI0-F1
#
_entry.id   AF-A0A3M1LFI0-F1
#
_cell.length_a   1.000
_cell.length_b   1.000
_cell.length_c   1.000
_cell.angle_alpha   90.00
_cell.angle_beta   90.00
_cell.angle_gamma   90.00
#
_symmetry.space_group_name_H-M   'P 1'
#
loop_
_entity.id
_entity.type
_entity.pdbx_description
1 polymer ?
#
loop_
_entity_poly.entity_id
_entity_poly.type
_entity_poly.pdbx_seq_one_letter_code
_entity_poly.pdbx_strand_id
1 'polypeptide(L)'
;MVDCPECKTHVNYIYLRIDEPRCENKHPLGRWVMCNGNPRHIYLSDDNDKCPVCNNEEKSKIPKGTKVKCMKIYPDGKICPSPEYSWLIDGPPCSMNHIDVIVVKE
;
A
#
# COMPACT_ATOMS: atom_id res chain seq x y z
N MET A 1 -7.44 6.74 6.03
CA MET A 1 -7.23 7.03 4.61
C MET A 1 -5.84 7.66 4.42
N VAL A 2 -5.45 8.01 3.19
CA VAL A 2 -4.19 8.73 2.89
C VAL A 2 -4.50 10.22 2.70
N ASP A 3 -3.81 11.09 3.43
CA ASP A 3 -3.89 12.54 3.21
C ASP A 3 -2.83 12.98 2.20
N CYS A 4 -3.21 13.87 1.28
CA CYS A 4 -2.25 14.42 0.33
C CYS A 4 -1.20 15.25 1.09
N PRO A 5 0.11 14.99 0.94
CA PRO A 5 1.14 15.74 1.65
C PRO A 5 1.17 17.21 1.22
N GLU A 6 0.79 17.52 -0.02
CA GLU A 6 0.77 18.88 -0.57
C GLU A 6 -0.49 19.66 -0.15
N CYS A 7 -1.68 19.22 -0.57
CA CYS A 7 -2.91 19.99 -0.37
C CYS A 7 -3.72 19.58 0.87
N LYS A 8 -3.25 18.58 1.64
CA LYS A 8 -3.89 18.05 2.86
C LYS A 8 -5.31 17.50 2.66
N THR A 9 -5.78 17.39 1.42
CA THR A 9 -7.08 16.80 1.12
C THR A 9 -7.05 15.31 1.38
N HIS A 10 -8.14 14.80 1.95
CA HIS A 10 -8.35 13.37 2.08
C HIS A 10 -8.47 12.75 0.69
N VAL A 11 -7.55 11.85 0.36
CA VAL A 11 -7.52 11.21 -0.97
C VAL A 11 -8.56 10.10 -1.01
N ASN A 12 -9.50 10.19 -1.94
CA ASN A 12 -10.43 9.11 -2.18
C ASN A 12 -9.68 7.86 -2.61
N TYR A 13 -10.04 6.73 -1.98
CA TYR A 13 -9.44 5.43 -2.20
C TYR A 13 -9.38 5.00 -3.68
N ILE A 14 -10.31 5.46 -4.54
CA ILE A 14 -10.26 5.18 -5.98
C ILE A 14 -8.97 5.66 -6.65
N TYR A 15 -8.40 6.78 -6.17
CA TYR A 15 -7.16 7.34 -6.71
C TYR A 15 -5.91 6.59 -6.23
N LEU A 16 -6.04 5.72 -5.23
CA LEU A 16 -4.96 4.86 -4.75
C LEU A 16 -4.83 3.57 -5.57
N ARG A 17 -5.77 3.29 -6.50
CA ARG A 17 -5.84 2.07 -7.32
C ARG A 17 -5.04 2.12 -8.62
N ILE A 18 -3.96 2.89 -8.64
CA ILE A 18 -3.03 3.00 -9.77
C ILE A 18 -1.59 2.91 -9.25
N ASP A 19 -0.63 2.54 -10.09
CA ASP A 19 0.77 2.36 -9.68
C ASP A 19 1.39 3.63 -9.07
N GLU A 20 1.02 4.79 -9.62
CA GLU A 20 1.51 6.12 -9.22
C GLU A 20 0.32 6.99 -8.81
N PRO A 21 -0.23 6.78 -7.61
CA PRO A 21 -1.43 7.47 -7.17
C PRO A 21 -1.23 8.97 -7.06
N ARG A 22 -2.31 9.72 -7.34
CA ARG A 22 -2.37 11.18 -7.27
C ARG A 22 -3.63 11.58 -6.51
N CYS A 23 -3.63 12.70 -5.78
CA CYS A 23 -4.87 13.18 -5.16
C CYS A 23 -5.86 13.74 -6.19
N GLU A 24 -7.07 14.15 -5.77
CA GLU A 24 -8.07 14.78 -6.63
C GLU A 24 -7.52 16.00 -7.39
N ASN A 25 -6.57 16.72 -6.78
CA ASN A 25 -5.91 17.89 -7.36
C ASN A 25 -4.69 17.55 -8.23
N LYS A 26 -4.48 16.26 -8.54
CA LYS A 26 -3.38 15.74 -9.37
C LYS A 26 -1.97 15.85 -8.76
N HIS A 27 -1.84 16.18 -7.48
CA HIS A 27 -0.54 16.12 -6.78
C HIS A 27 -0.10 14.66 -6.60
N PRO A 28 1.17 14.33 -6.84
CA PRO A 28 1.71 12.98 -6.64
C PRO A 28 1.63 12.57 -5.17
N LEU A 29 1.29 11.30 -4.93
CA LEU A 29 1.26 10.71 -3.58
C LEU A 29 2.42 9.74 -3.34
N GLY A 30 3.19 9.43 -4.37
CA GLY A 30 4.27 8.44 -4.36
C GLY A 30 4.05 7.32 -5.36
N ARG A 31 4.78 6.22 -5.20
CA ARG A 31 4.65 5.00 -5.99
C ARG A 31 4.48 3.79 -5.08
N TRP A 32 3.60 2.88 -5.45
CA TRP A 32 3.48 1.60 -4.75
C TRP A 32 4.72 0.74 -4.99
N VAL A 33 5.33 0.28 -3.89
CA VAL A 33 6.54 -0.54 -3.90
C VAL A 33 6.39 -1.71 -2.95
N MET A 34 7.16 -2.77 -3.20
CA MET A 34 7.29 -3.92 -2.33
C MET A 34 8.66 -3.87 -1.65
N CYS A 35 8.73 -4.02 -0.33
CA CYS A 35 10.03 -4.23 0.32
C CYS A 35 10.56 -5.63 0.04
N ASN A 36 11.88 -5.79 0.00
CA ASN A 36 12.52 -7.11 -0.13
C ASN A 36 12.68 -7.84 1.21
N GLY A 37 12.12 -7.31 2.31
CA GLY A 37 12.09 -7.99 3.61
C GLY A 37 11.28 -9.29 3.58
N ASN A 38 11.46 -10.14 4.59
CA ASN A 38 10.66 -11.35 4.77
C ASN A 38 9.82 -11.23 6.06
N PRO A 39 8.48 -11.19 5.99
CA PRO A 39 7.65 -11.22 4.77
C PRO A 39 7.74 -9.90 3.96
N ARG A 40 7.43 -9.98 2.65
CA ARG A 40 7.45 -8.80 1.75
C ARG A 40 6.20 -7.95 1.96
N HIS A 41 6.38 -6.64 2.10
CA HIS A 41 5.30 -5.67 2.37
C HIS A 41 5.11 -4.68 1.22
N ILE A 42 3.86 -4.38 0.88
CA ILE A 42 3.51 -3.33 -0.07
C ILE A 42 3.17 -2.04 0.68
N TYR A 43 3.75 -0.93 0.23
CA TYR A 43 3.52 0.40 0.79
C TYR A 43 3.70 1.48 -0.28
N LEU A 44 3.19 2.69 0.00
CA LEU A 44 3.33 3.85 -0.86
C LEU A 44 4.62 4.59 -0.46
N SER A 45 5.58 4.72 -1.38
CA SER A 45 6.89 5.34 -1.12
C SER A 45 7.04 6.66 -1.85
N ASP A 46 7.69 7.62 -1.20
CA ASP A 46 8.12 8.93 -1.74
C ASP A 46 9.58 8.95 -2.25
N ASP A 47 10.08 7.79 -2.71
CA ASP A 47 11.45 7.50 -3.13
C ASP A 47 12.52 7.42 -2.02
N ASN A 48 12.40 8.11 -0.89
CA ASN A 48 13.40 8.04 0.20
C ASN A 48 12.96 7.21 1.41
N ASP A 49 11.69 6.81 1.46
CA ASP A 49 11.17 6.03 2.56
C ASP A 49 11.67 4.57 2.61
N LYS A 50 11.95 4.13 3.84
CA LYS A 50 12.10 2.73 4.23
C LYS A 50 10.73 2.08 4.40
N CYS A 51 10.68 0.74 4.37
CA CYS A 51 9.44 0.04 4.66
C CYS A 51 8.93 0.40 6.07
N PRO A 52 7.70 0.92 6.22
CA PRO A 52 7.17 1.33 7.53
C PRO A 52 6.93 0.15 8.49
N VAL A 53 7.06 -1.10 7.99
CA VAL A 53 6.75 -2.32 8.74
C VAL A 53 8.02 -3.01 9.22
N CYS A 54 8.95 -3.31 8.31
CA CYS A 54 10.19 -4.03 8.62
C CYS A 54 11.44 -3.14 8.57
N ASN A 55 11.28 -1.85 8.31
CA ASN A 55 12.36 -0.86 8.20
C ASN A 55 13.41 -1.19 7.13
N ASN A 56 13.10 -2.11 6.20
CA ASN A 56 13.98 -2.47 5.10
C ASN A 56 14.07 -1.33 4.08
N GLU A 57 15.28 -1.03 3.64
CA GLU A 57 15.59 0.00 2.64
C GLU A 57 15.43 -0.53 1.21
N GLU A 58 15.61 -1.84 1.03
CA GLU A 58 15.48 -2.47 -0.28
C GLU A 58 14.01 -2.59 -0.68
N LYS A 59 13.69 -1.99 -1.83
CA LYS A 59 12.36 -1.98 -2.42
C LYS A 59 12.40 -2.27 -3.91
N SER A 60 11.36 -2.93 -4.40
CA SER A 60 11.18 -3.33 -5.79
C SER A 60 9.78 -2.96 -6.28
N LYS A 61 9.60 -2.92 -7.61
CA LYS A 61 8.28 -2.71 -8.23
C LYS A 61 7.40 -3.92 -7.99
N ILE A 62 6.10 -3.71 -7.81
CA ILE A 62 5.13 -4.79 -7.69
C ILE A 62 4.51 -5.05 -9.07
N PRO A 63 4.64 -6.27 -9.63
CA PRO A 63 3.92 -6.62 -10.84
C PRO A 63 2.40 -6.57 -10.61
N LYS A 64 1.66 -5.96 -11.56
CA LYS A 64 0.20 -6.08 -11.57
C LYS A 64 -0.21 -7.55 -11.58
N GLY A 65 -1.18 -7.91 -10.74
CA GLY A 65 -1.67 -9.28 -10.57
C GLY A 65 -1.01 -10.11 -9.48
N THR A 66 0.09 -9.61 -8.88
CA THR A 66 0.76 -10.23 -7.72
C THR A 66 -0.25 -10.60 -6.64
N LYS A 67 -0.15 -11.82 -6.11
CA LYS A 67 -1.03 -12.29 -5.04
C LYS A 67 -0.65 -11.67 -3.70
N VAL A 68 -1.63 -11.05 -3.07
CA VAL A 68 -1.43 -10.23 -1.88
C VAL A 68 -2.54 -10.49 -0.88
N LYS A 69 -2.22 -10.30 0.40
CA LYS A 69 -3.18 -10.40 1.50
C LYS A 69 -3.00 -9.20 2.43
N CYS A 70 -4.10 -8.54 2.77
CA CYS A 70 -4.07 -7.53 3.82
C CYS A 70 -3.81 -8.23 5.16
N MET A 71 -2.74 -7.84 5.83
CA MET A 71 -2.36 -8.34 7.15
C MET A 71 -2.44 -7.24 8.20
N LYS A 72 -3.23 -6.18 7.95
CA LYS A 72 -3.50 -5.13 8.93
C LYS A 72 -3.96 -5.75 10.24
N ILE A 73 -3.22 -5.47 11.30
CA ILE A 73 -3.58 -5.82 12.68
C ILE A 73 -4.33 -4.63 13.26
N TYR A 74 -5.60 -4.82 13.61
CA TYR A 74 -6.42 -3.81 14.25
C TYR A 74 -5.98 -3.63 15.74
N PRO A 75 -6.33 -2.51 16.39
CA PRO A 75 -6.01 -2.28 17.80
C PRO A 75 -6.53 -3.37 18.76
N ASP A 76 -7.55 -4.13 18.35
CA ASP A 76 -8.09 -5.27 19.08
C ASP A 76 -7.35 -6.60 18.82
N GLY A 77 -6.24 -6.55 18.09
CA GLY A 77 -5.41 -7.70 17.73
C GLY A 77 -5.96 -8.55 16.57
N LYS A 78 -7.12 -8.21 16.01
CA LYS A 78 -7.66 -8.96 14.87
C LYS A 78 -6.86 -8.65 13.60
N ILE A 79 -6.64 -9.66 12.79
CA ILE A 79 -6.06 -9.52 11.45
C ILE A 79 -7.20 -9.27 10.46
N CYS A 80 -6.96 -8.42 9.47
CA CYS A 80 -7.89 -8.21 8.37
C CYS A 80 -8.36 -9.54 7.77
N PRO A 81 -9.69 -9.82 7.78
CA PRO A 81 -10.22 -11.09 7.28
C PRO A 81 -10.31 -11.13 5.75
N SER A 82 -9.71 -10.16 5.04
CA SER A 82 -9.80 -10.08 3.59
C SER A 82 -9.28 -11.35 2.93
N PRO A 83 -9.96 -11.85 1.88
CA PRO A 83 -9.38 -12.89 1.05
C PRO A 83 -8.12 -12.39 0.35
N GLU A 84 -7.35 -13.33 -0.18
CA GLU A 84 -6.26 -13.00 -1.08
C GLU A 84 -6.82 -12.37 -2.36
N TYR A 85 -6.07 -11.43 -2.91
CA TYR A 85 -6.48 -10.68 -4.09
C TYR A 85 -5.27 -10.43 -4.99
N SER A 86 -5.54 -10.08 -6.24
CA SER A 86 -4.53 -9.73 -7.23
C SER A 86 -4.31 -8.22 -7.24
N TRP A 87 -3.07 -7.82 -6.94
CA TRP A 87 -2.63 -6.43 -6.85
C TRP A 87 -3.03 -5.63 -8.10
N LEU A 88 -3.72 -4.50 -7.91
CA LEU A 88 -4.27 -3.62 -8.96
C LEU A 88 -5.21 -4.27 -10.00
N ILE A 89 -5.56 -5.56 -9.86
CA ILE A 89 -6.56 -6.22 -10.71
C ILE A 89 -7.91 -6.22 -10.01
N ASP A 90 -7.97 -6.86 -8.85
CA ASP A 90 -9.18 -6.89 -8.01
C ASP A 90 -9.34 -5.57 -7.24
N GLY A 91 -8.25 -4.80 -7.22
CA GLY A 91 -8.04 -3.65 -6.36
C GLY A 91 -7.80 -4.08 -4.90
N PRO A 92 -7.27 -3.19 -4.07
CA PRO A 92 -7.03 -3.52 -2.66
C PRO A 92 -8.32 -3.84 -1.88
N PRO A 93 -8.25 -4.69 -0.84
CA PRO A 93 -9.44 -5.34 -0.30
C PRO A 93 -10.22 -4.48 0.68
N CYS A 94 -9.66 -3.41 1.24
CA CYS A 94 -10.38 -2.37 2.00
C CYS A 94 -9.38 -1.35 2.54
N SER A 95 -9.82 -0.09 2.67
CA SER A 95 -9.27 0.95 3.55
C SER A 95 -7.75 1.08 3.64
N MET A 96 -7.02 0.88 2.54
CA MET A 96 -5.56 1.01 2.55
C MET A 96 -5.16 2.43 2.94
N ASN A 97 -4.49 2.52 4.08
CA ASN A 97 -3.63 3.63 4.42
C ASN A 97 -2.18 3.30 4.08
N HIS A 98 -1.34 4.32 3.98
CA HIS A 98 0.12 4.20 3.92
C HIS A 98 0.74 3.31 5.02
N ILE A 99 0.01 3.06 6.12
CA ILE A 99 0.45 2.26 7.28
C ILE A 99 -0.08 0.82 7.18
N ASP A 100 -0.97 0.53 6.25
CA ASP A 100 -1.60 -0.80 6.18
C ASP A 100 -0.65 -1.81 5.55
N VAL A 101 -0.34 -2.83 6.35
CA VAL A 101 0.59 -3.89 5.99
C VAL A 101 -0.10 -4.86 5.03
N ILE A 102 0.32 -4.83 3.77
CA ILE A 102 -0.10 -5.79 2.75
C ILE A 102 1.06 -6.73 2.51
N VAL A 103 0.86 -8.02 2.75
CA VAL A 103 1.90 -9.03 2.57
C VAL A 103 1.74 -9.68 1.20
N VAL A 104 2.84 -9.82 0.49
CA VAL A 104 2.89 -10.64 -0.73
C VAL A 104 2.92 -12.10 -0.34
N LYS A 105 2.04 -12.90 -0.95
CA LYS A 105 1.98 -14.35 -0.77
C LYS A 105 2.73 -15.00 -1.93
N GLU A 106 3.75 -15.80 -1.60
CA GLU A 106 4.46 -16.69 -2.53
C GLU A 106 3.71 -18.02 -2.65
#